data_AF-A0A3B8XX76-F1
#
_entry.id   AF-A0A3B8XX76-F1
#
_cell.length_a   1.000
_cell.length_b   1.000
_cell.length_c   1.000
_cell.angle_alpha   90.00
_cell.angle_beta   90.00
_cell.angle_gamma   90.00
#
_symmetry.space_group_name_H-M   'P 1'
#
loop_
_entity.id
_entity.type
_entity.pdbx_description
1 polymer ?
#
loop_
_entity_poly.entity_id
_entity_poly.type
_entity_poly.pdbx_seq_one_letter_code
_entity_poly.pdbx_strand_id
1 'polypeptide(L)'
;MSIPIKENLKLDTLSLFRDYQKTRNIQIRNQILELNFGLARKEAYHWVNKCPESYEDLLQVGSLGLIRAIERFDSEKGHAFSSFALPYIRGEIQ
;
A
#
# COMPACT_ATOMS: atom_id res chain seq x y z
N MET A 1 -4.02 29.72 9.63
CA MET A 1 -4.65 29.11 8.44
C MET A 1 -4.52 27.61 8.60
N SER A 2 -5.61 26.91 8.90
CA SER A 2 -5.60 25.49 9.24
C SER A 2 -5.45 24.66 7.97
N ILE A 3 -4.37 23.90 7.86
CA ILE A 3 -4.14 23.00 6.73
C ILE A 3 -5.22 21.90 6.77
N PRO A 4 -5.94 21.62 5.67
CA PRO A 4 -6.99 20.61 5.66
C PRO A 4 -6.46 19.22 6.04
N ILE A 5 -7.26 18.46 6.80
CA ILE A 5 -6.91 17.14 7.38
C ILE A 5 -6.34 16.16 6.34
N LYS A 6 -6.82 16.21 5.09
CA LYS A 6 -6.33 15.36 3.97
C LYS A 6 -4.89 15.69 3.53
N GLU A 7 -4.47 16.95 3.63
CA GLU A 7 -3.09 17.34 3.33
C GLU A 7 -2.14 16.90 4.44
N ASN A 8 -2.59 16.97 5.70
CA ASN A 8 -1.86 16.46 6.86
C ASN A 8 -1.55 14.95 6.71
N LEU A 9 -2.57 14.14 6.39
CA LEU A 9 -2.41 12.69 6.19
C LEU A 9 -1.44 12.31 5.05
N LYS A 10 -1.40 13.09 3.97
CA LYS A 10 -0.48 12.87 2.83
C LYS A 10 0.96 13.21 3.20
N LEU A 11 1.16 14.33 3.89
CA LEU A 11 2.47 14.74 4.39
C LEU A 11 2.99 13.71 5.41
N ASP A 12 2.12 13.23 6.28
CA ASP A 12 2.42 12.17 7.25
C ASP A 12 2.82 10.87 6.53
N THR A 13 2.07 10.46 5.51
CA THR A 13 2.39 9.22 4.76
C THR A 13 3.74 9.31 4.03
N LEU A 14 4.06 10.46 3.42
CA LEU A 14 5.37 10.67 2.78
C LEU A 14 6.51 10.68 3.81
N SER A 15 6.29 11.23 5.00
CA SER A 15 7.27 11.19 6.08
C SER A 15 7.58 9.75 6.51
N LEU A 16 6.55 8.90 6.64
CA LEU A 16 6.73 7.49 6.96
C LEU A 16 7.57 6.75 5.91
N PHE A 17 7.33 7.02 4.61
CA PHE A 17 8.15 6.42 3.55
C PHE A 17 9.61 6.85 3.63
N ARG A 18 9.87 8.14 3.85
CA ARG A 18 11.24 8.65 4.01
C ARG A 18 11.95 8.03 5.20
N ASP A 19 11.26 7.92 6.33
CA ASP A 19 11.82 7.32 7.54
C ASP A 19 12.07 5.83 7.35
N TYR A 20 11.16 5.12 6.69
CA TYR A 20 11.36 3.72 6.34
C TYR A 20 12.52 3.53 5.37
N GLN A 21 12.69 4.38 4.36
CA GLN A 21 13.80 4.31 3.41
C GLN A 21 15.16 4.47 4.10
N LYS A 22 15.25 5.30 5.14
CA LYS A 22 16.48 5.53 5.92
C LYS A 22 16.76 4.43 6.95
N THR A 23 15.73 3.97 7.64
CA THR A 23 15.88 3.12 8.84
C THR A 23 15.63 1.64 8.55
N ARG A 24 14.87 1.32 7.50
CA ARG A 24 14.29 0.00 7.22
C ARG A 24 13.54 -0.59 8.41
N ASN A 25 13.00 0.26 9.28
CA ASN A 25 12.28 -0.13 10.48
C ASN A 25 10.96 -0.85 10.13
N ILE A 26 10.78 -2.06 10.65
CA ILE A 26 9.64 -2.93 10.35
C ILE A 26 8.32 -2.33 10.87
N GLN A 27 8.34 -1.68 12.02
CA GLN A 27 7.17 -1.04 12.61
C GLN A 27 6.66 0.09 11.70
N ILE A 28 7.56 0.88 11.10
CA ILE A 28 7.19 1.91 10.13
C ILE A 28 6.59 1.27 8.88
N ARG A 29 7.19 0.21 8.35
CA ARG A 29 6.62 -0.55 7.21
C ARG A 29 5.21 -1.04 7.52
N ASN A 30 4.98 -1.56 8.72
CA ASN A 30 3.67 -2.06 9.13
C ASN A 30 2.64 -0.91 9.26
N GLN A 31 3.04 0.25 9.77
CA GLN A 31 2.17 1.44 9.78
C GLN A 31 1.79 1.88 8.36
N ILE A 32 2.75 1.91 7.43
CA ILE A 32 2.48 2.22 6.02
C ILE A 32 1.51 1.18 5.44
N LEU A 33 1.71 -0.11 5.74
CA LEU A 33 0.83 -1.18 5.30
C LEU A 33 -0.61 -0.97 5.79
N GLU A 34 -0.80 -0.70 7.08
CA GLU A 34 -2.11 -0.46 7.69
C GLU A 34 -2.85 0.72 7.05
N LEU A 35 -2.15 1.85 6.87
CA LEU A 35 -2.70 3.05 6.23
C LEU A 35 -3.14 2.80 4.78
N ASN A 36 -2.48 1.87 4.08
CA ASN A 36 -2.73 1.57 2.67
C ASN A 36 -3.48 0.25 2.43
N PHE A 37 -3.89 -0.45 3.50
CA PHE A 37 -4.51 -1.78 3.41
C PHE A 37 -5.81 -1.76 2.59
N GLY A 38 -6.48 -0.61 2.49
CA GLY A 38 -7.64 -0.41 1.62
C GLY A 38 -7.38 -0.69 0.13
N LEU A 39 -6.13 -0.54 -0.34
CA LEU A 39 -5.76 -0.89 -1.72
C LEU A 39 -5.86 -2.40 -1.97
N ALA A 40 -5.32 -3.20 -1.06
CA ALA A 40 -5.39 -4.66 -1.13
C ALA A 40 -6.84 -5.14 -1.01
N ARG A 41 -7.63 -4.60 -0.07
CA ARG A 41 -9.06 -4.90 0.08
C ARG A 41 -9.86 -4.60 -1.19
N LYS A 42 -9.61 -3.46 -1.82
CA LYS A 42 -10.30 -3.06 -3.05
C LYS A 42 -10.02 -4.03 -4.20
N GLU A 43 -8.77 -4.43 -4.38
CA GLU A 43 -8.41 -5.38 -5.45
C GLU A 43 -8.91 -6.79 -5.13
N ALA A 44 -8.78 -7.29 -3.89
CA ALA A 44 -9.34 -8.57 -3.49
C ALA A 44 -10.87 -8.65 -3.74
N TYR A 45 -11.61 -7.60 -3.36
CA TYR A 45 -13.05 -7.50 -3.63
C TYR A 45 -13.39 -7.48 -5.12
N HIS A 46 -12.50 -6.91 -5.96
CA HIS A 46 -12.68 -6.91 -7.41
C HIS A 46 -12.53 -8.32 -8.02
N TRP A 47 -11.68 -9.15 -7.44
CA TRP A 47 -11.32 -10.48 -7.98
C TRP A 47 -12.14 -11.63 -7.41
N VAL A 48 -12.74 -11.50 -6.22
CA VAL A 48 -13.52 -12.58 -5.59
C VAL A 48 -14.67 -13.12 -6.46
N ASN A 49 -15.23 -12.28 -7.34
CA ASN A 49 -16.30 -12.70 -8.27
C ASN A 49 -15.77 -13.18 -9.63
N LYS A 50 -14.46 -13.28 -9.81
CA LYS A 50 -13.77 -13.58 -11.09
C LYS A 50 -12.93 -14.84 -11.05
N CYS A 51 -12.68 -15.40 -9.87
CA CYS A 51 -11.90 -16.61 -9.67
C CYS A 51 -12.53 -17.44 -8.52
N PRO A 52 -12.15 -18.72 -8.35
CA PRO A 52 -12.70 -19.58 -7.30
C PRO A 52 -12.13 -19.32 -5.90
N GLU A 53 -11.09 -18.49 -5.78
CA GLU A 53 -10.41 -18.20 -4.51
C GLU A 53 -11.29 -17.39 -3.56
N SER A 54 -11.13 -17.62 -2.26
CA SER A 54 -11.87 -16.87 -1.25
C SER A 54 -11.37 -15.42 -1.17
N TYR A 55 -12.21 -14.52 -0.68
CA TYR A 55 -11.78 -13.13 -0.42
C TYR A 55 -10.59 -13.05 0.53
N GLU A 56 -10.51 -13.95 1.53
CA GLU A 56 -9.43 -13.97 2.51
C GLU A 56 -8.09 -14.37 1.87
N ASP A 57 -8.11 -15.38 1.00
CA ASP A 57 -6.93 -15.82 0.24
C ASP A 57 -6.44 -14.73 -0.71
N LEU A 58 -7.37 -14.11 -1.45
CA LEU A 58 -7.09 -12.98 -2.33
C LEU A 58 -6.52 -11.77 -1.58
N LEU A 59 -7.05 -11.49 -0.39
CA LEU A 59 -6.55 -10.42 0.46
C LEU A 59 -5.14 -10.75 0.97
N GLN A 60 -4.86 -12.01 1.30
CA GLN A 60 -3.54 -12.44 1.77
C GLN A 60 -2.47 -12.21 0.69
N VAL A 61 -2.69 -12.72 -0.52
CA VAL A 61 -1.73 -12.55 -1.63
C VAL A 61 -1.63 -11.08 -2.06
N GLY A 62 -2.75 -10.35 -2.10
CA GLY A 62 -2.77 -8.91 -2.37
C GLY A 62 -2.00 -8.10 -1.32
N SER A 63 -2.02 -8.54 -0.06
CA SER A 63 -1.25 -7.94 1.03
C SER A 63 0.25 -8.16 0.86
N LEU A 64 0.68 -9.33 0.38
CA LEU A 64 2.07 -9.57 0.02
C LEU A 64 2.55 -8.63 -1.10
N GLY A 65 1.70 -8.41 -2.11
CA GLY A 65 1.97 -7.46 -3.19
C GLY A 65 2.11 -6.03 -2.68
N LEU A 66 1.24 -5.63 -1.73
CA LEU A 66 1.33 -4.34 -1.07
C LEU A 66 2.62 -4.18 -0.27
N ILE A 67 3.06 -5.20 0.48
CA ILE A 67 4.35 -5.19 1.19
C ILE A 67 5.51 -5.01 0.20
N ARG A 68 5.52 -5.78 -0.90
CA ARG A 68 6.55 -5.66 -1.95
C ARG A 68 6.59 -4.26 -2.56
N ALA A 69 5.42 -3.64 -2.77
CA ALA A 69 5.34 -2.27 -3.22
C ALA A 69 5.93 -1.28 -2.20
N ILE A 70 5.63 -1.44 -0.90
CA ILE A 70 6.19 -0.57 0.16
C ILE A 70 7.72 -0.67 0.18
N GLU A 71 8.26 -1.88 0.07
CA GLU A 71 9.71 -2.14 0.15
C GLU A 71 10.50 -1.56 -1.03
N ARG A 72 9.83 -1.35 -2.18
CA ARG A 72 10.41 -0.88 -3.44
C ARG A 72 10.04 0.56 -3.81
N PHE A 73 9.04 1.14 -3.15
CA PHE A 73 8.59 2.49 -3.44
C PHE A 73 9.68 3.51 -3.12
N ASP A 74 9.85 4.47 -4.01
CA ASP A 74 10.77 5.57 -3.84
C ASP A 74 9.99 6.89 -3.80
N SER A 75 9.91 7.46 -2.59
CA SER A 75 9.11 8.68 -2.34
C SER A 75 9.67 9.92 -3.05
N GLU A 76 10.94 9.91 -3.44
CA GLU A 76 11.60 11.04 -4.10
C GLU A 76 11.34 11.08 -5.62
N LYS A 77 10.73 10.03 -6.20
CA LYS A 77 10.38 9.98 -7.64
C LYS A 77 9.06 10.68 -8.00
N GLY A 78 8.35 11.26 -7.02
CA GLY A 78 7.17 12.12 -7.26
C GLY A 78 5.90 11.39 -7.72
N HIS A 79 5.87 10.06 -7.72
CA HIS A 79 4.67 9.29 -8.06
C HIS A 79 3.79 9.07 -6.82
N ALA A 80 2.46 9.03 -7.02
CA ALA A 80 1.55 8.60 -5.96
C ALA A 80 1.77 7.11 -5.64
N PHE A 81 1.94 6.78 -4.36
CA PHE A 81 2.17 5.40 -3.91
C PHE A 81 1.07 4.44 -4.40
N SER A 82 -0.20 4.85 -4.38
CA SER A 82 -1.30 4.02 -4.86
C SER A 82 -1.13 3.59 -6.32
N SER A 83 -0.68 4.49 -7.19
CA SER A 83 -0.45 4.18 -8.60
C SER A 83 0.72 3.21 -8.79
N PHE A 84 1.74 3.32 -7.93
CA PHE A 84 2.88 2.40 -7.92
C PHE A 84 2.51 1.03 -7.35
N ALA A 85 1.66 0.97 -6.33
CA ALA A 85 1.33 -0.26 -5.61
C ALA A 85 0.38 -1.19 -6.38
N LEU A 86 -0.56 -0.64 -7.17
CA LEU A 86 -1.58 -1.43 -7.85
C LEU A 86 -1.03 -2.55 -8.76
N PRO A 87 0.00 -2.33 -9.59
CA PRO A 87 0.61 -3.42 -10.38
C PRO A 87 1.17 -4.56 -9.53
N TYR A 88 1.77 -4.26 -8.36
CA TYR A 88 2.28 -5.29 -7.46
C TYR A 88 1.14 -6.08 -6.82
N ILE A 89 0.11 -5.40 -6.32
CA ILE A 89 -1.06 -6.06 -5.72
C ILE A 89 -1.74 -6.98 -6.72
N ARG A 90 -1.98 -6.49 -7.95
CA ARG A 90 -2.59 -7.29 -9.02
C ARG A 90 -1.73 -8.46 -9.45
N GLY A 91 -0.41 -8.27 -9.51
CA GLY A 91 0.54 -9.31 -9.89
C GLY A 91 0.58 -10.50 -8.92
N GLU A 92 0.20 -10.32 -7.65
CA GLU A 92 0.06 -11.44 -6.71
C GLU A 92 -1.32 -12.10 -6.73
N ILE A 93 -2.35 -11.39 -7.21
CA ILE A 93 -3.74 -11.88 -7.24
C ILE A 93 -4.04 -12.71 -8.51
N GLN A 94 -3.36 -12.41 -9.63
CA GLN A 94 -3.62 -12.97 -10.96
C GLN A 94 -2.85 -14.25 -11.27
#